data_AF-A0A7U7W5J8-F1
#
_entry.id   AF-A0A7U7W5J8-F1
#
_cell.length_a   1.000
_cell.length_b   1.000
_cell.length_c   1.000
_cell.angle_alpha   90.00
_cell.angle_beta   90.00
_cell.angle_gamma   90.00
#
_symmetry.space_group_name_H-M   'P 1'
#
loop_
_entity.id
_entity.type
_entity.pdbx_description
1 polymer ?
#
loop_
_entity_poly.entity_id
_entity_poly.type
_entity_poly.pdbx_seq_one_letter_code
_entity_poly.pdbx_strand_id
1 'polypeptide(L)'
;MSKIHPSAVIEDGAIIADGVVVEAYAYVGKNANIGANTIIKQGARILPNVTIGENSKVFSYAIVGDIPQDISYKDEINSGVIIGKNAVIREFVTINSGTAKGDGFTRIGDNAFIMAYSHIAHDCLLGDNIILANNATLAGHVELGDYTVVGGLTPIHQFVKVGEGCMIAGASALSQDVVPFCLAEGNRASIRSLNLVGIRRRFDKEEVDVLSKAFKFLFRQGNLKDNALSLLENTSSENVKKMCNFILETKRGIPIYKEKSHG
;
A
#
# COMPACT_ATOMS: atom_id res chain seq x y z
N MET A 1 3.33 14.60 28.25
CA MET A 1 1.88 14.54 28.58
C MET A 1 1.05 14.71 27.33
N SER A 2 0.06 13.84 27.12
CA SER A 2 -0.90 13.92 26.01
C SER A 2 -1.91 15.06 26.21
N LYS A 3 -2.53 15.52 25.12
CA LYS A 3 -3.58 16.55 25.11
C LYS A 3 -4.86 15.95 24.53
N ILE A 4 -5.79 15.59 25.39
CA ILE A 4 -7.04 14.94 25.01
C ILE A 4 -8.19 15.93 25.22
N HIS A 5 -8.96 16.18 24.17
CA HIS A 5 -10.13 17.04 24.26
C HIS A 5 -11.22 16.41 25.14
N PRO A 6 -11.94 17.17 25.98
CA PRO A 6 -12.95 16.60 26.88
C PRO A 6 -14.10 15.85 26.21
N SER A 7 -14.38 16.13 24.94
CA SER A 7 -15.41 15.42 24.15
C SER A 7 -14.89 14.25 23.33
N ALA A 8 -13.60 13.93 23.40
CA ALA A 8 -13.07 12.72 22.81
C ALA A 8 -13.48 11.51 23.66
N VAL A 9 -13.71 10.38 23.00
CA VAL A 9 -14.00 9.11 23.67
C VAL A 9 -12.78 8.23 23.57
N ILE A 10 -12.24 7.83 24.71
CA ILE A 10 -11.13 6.89 24.82
C ILE A 10 -11.62 5.74 25.70
N GLU A 11 -11.67 4.53 25.16
CA GLU A 11 -12.07 3.35 25.91
C GLU A 11 -10.97 2.90 26.88
N ASP A 12 -11.37 2.27 27.98
CA ASP A 12 -10.46 1.66 28.94
C ASP A 12 -9.57 0.62 28.25
N GLY A 13 -8.26 0.67 28.55
CA GLY A 13 -7.25 -0.20 27.94
C GLY A 13 -6.59 0.36 26.67
N ALA A 14 -7.02 1.53 26.16
CA ALA A 14 -6.25 2.23 25.14
C ALA A 14 -4.90 2.73 25.70
N ILE A 15 -3.84 2.57 24.91
CA ILE A 15 -2.47 2.98 25.25
C ILE A 15 -2.14 4.25 24.45
N ILE A 16 -2.01 5.37 25.15
CA ILE A 16 -1.74 6.68 24.56
C ILE A 16 -0.37 7.16 25.02
N ALA A 17 0.57 7.26 24.07
CA ALA A 17 1.93 7.72 24.36
C ALA A 17 2.00 9.24 24.63
N ASP A 18 3.19 9.68 25.04
CA ASP A 18 3.47 11.09 25.30
C ASP A 18 3.37 11.97 24.05
N GLY A 19 2.87 13.19 24.25
CA GLY A 19 2.75 14.18 23.18
C GLY A 19 1.58 13.93 22.21
N VAL A 20 0.84 12.82 22.36
CA VAL A 20 -0.35 12.55 21.55
C VAL A 20 -1.40 13.64 21.74
N VAL A 21 -2.01 14.08 20.65
CA VAL A 21 -3.14 15.02 20.65
C VAL A 21 -4.38 14.31 20.12
N VAL A 22 -5.47 14.33 20.89
CA VAL A 22 -6.77 13.80 20.49
C VAL A 22 -7.78 14.95 20.48
N GLU A 23 -8.26 15.31 19.29
CA GLU A 23 -9.19 16.42 19.08
C GLU A 23 -10.65 16.02 19.41
N ALA A 24 -11.54 17.01 19.37
CA ALA A 24 -12.95 16.85 19.75
C ALA A 24 -13.65 15.72 18.97
N TYR A 25 -14.48 14.94 19.66
CA TYR A 25 -15.30 13.87 19.06
C TYR A 25 -14.53 12.76 18.35
N ALA A 26 -13.20 12.69 18.49
CA ALA A 26 -12.44 11.53 18.09
C ALA A 26 -12.77 10.33 19.00
N TYR A 27 -12.63 9.13 18.46
CA TYR A 27 -12.83 7.86 19.16
C TYR A 27 -11.55 7.03 19.12
N VAL A 28 -11.11 6.53 20.28
CA VAL A 28 -10.01 5.57 20.40
C VAL A 28 -10.49 4.36 21.19
N GLY A 29 -10.53 3.21 20.53
CA GLY A 29 -11.03 1.95 21.09
C GLY A 29 -10.05 1.24 22.02
N LYS A 30 -10.56 0.26 22.76
CA LYS A 30 -9.79 -0.57 23.70
C LYS A 30 -8.62 -1.24 23.00
N ASN A 31 -7.50 -1.39 23.72
CA ASN A 31 -6.25 -1.98 23.21
C ASN A 31 -5.64 -1.27 21.99
N ALA A 32 -6.16 -0.12 21.56
CA ALA A 32 -5.48 0.69 20.56
C ALA A 32 -4.17 1.23 21.15
N ASN A 33 -3.11 1.26 20.34
CA ASN A 33 -1.80 1.78 20.73
C ASN A 33 -1.42 2.96 19.83
N ILE A 34 -1.37 4.15 20.42
CA ILE A 34 -1.07 5.40 19.72
C ILE A 34 0.32 5.88 20.11
N GLY A 35 1.25 5.82 19.15
CA GLY A 35 2.64 6.24 19.31
C GLY A 35 2.81 7.73 19.59
N ALA A 36 4.00 8.10 20.09
CA ALA A 36 4.28 9.45 20.58
C ALA A 36 4.07 10.54 19.52
N ASN A 37 3.68 11.73 19.94
CA ASN A 37 3.46 12.91 19.08
C ASN A 37 2.44 12.71 17.93
N THR A 38 1.66 11.64 17.95
CA THR A 38 0.62 11.39 16.96
C THR A 38 -0.60 12.29 17.20
N ILE A 39 -1.21 12.77 16.12
CA ILE A 39 -2.41 13.63 16.17
C ILE A 39 -3.60 12.87 15.60
N ILE A 40 -4.63 12.68 16.43
CA ILE A 40 -5.93 12.13 16.05
C ILE A 40 -6.91 13.29 15.96
N LYS A 41 -7.31 13.64 14.74
CA LYS A 41 -8.13 14.83 14.47
C LYS A 41 -9.62 14.60 14.73
N GLN A 42 -10.37 15.70 14.72
CA GLN A 42 -11.79 15.72 15.05
C GLN A 42 -12.57 14.63 14.30
N GLY A 43 -13.33 13.81 15.03
CA GLY A 43 -14.20 12.79 14.45
C GLY A 43 -13.50 11.60 13.80
N ALA A 44 -12.16 11.52 13.85
CA ALA A 44 -11.44 10.32 13.45
C ALA A 44 -11.75 9.16 14.41
N ARG A 45 -11.82 7.93 13.88
CA ARG A 45 -12.11 6.73 14.65
C ARG A 45 -10.96 5.74 14.54
N ILE A 46 -10.32 5.47 15.66
CA ILE A 46 -9.33 4.42 15.81
C ILE A 46 -10.00 3.28 16.58
N LEU A 47 -10.25 2.17 15.89
CA LEU A 47 -11.00 1.04 16.43
C LEU A 47 -10.10 0.13 17.30
N PRO A 48 -10.67 -0.85 18.02
CA PRO A 48 -9.89 -1.74 18.87
C PRO A 48 -8.76 -2.45 18.14
N ASN A 49 -7.69 -2.78 18.87
CA ASN A 49 -6.50 -3.49 18.37
C ASN A 49 -5.77 -2.80 17.20
N VAL A 50 -5.94 -1.49 17.03
CA VAL A 50 -5.17 -0.71 16.07
C VAL A 50 -3.88 -0.21 16.71
N THR A 51 -2.76 -0.41 16.04
CA THR A 51 -1.46 0.19 16.39
C THR A 51 -1.09 1.24 15.36
N ILE A 52 -0.74 2.44 15.82
CA ILE A 52 -0.26 3.54 14.98
C ILE A 52 1.08 4.03 15.54
N GLY A 53 2.11 4.01 14.71
CA GLY A 53 3.44 4.50 15.07
C GLY A 53 3.49 5.99 15.39
N GLU A 54 4.61 6.42 15.95
CA GLU A 54 4.86 7.81 16.36
C GLU A 54 4.83 8.81 15.19
N ASN A 55 4.63 10.08 15.53
CA ASN A 55 4.61 11.22 14.62
C ASN A 55 3.60 11.10 13.47
N SER A 56 2.55 10.31 13.67
CA SER A 56 1.50 10.11 12.67
C SER A 56 0.41 11.17 12.78
N LYS A 57 -0.39 11.32 11.73
CA LYS A 57 -1.55 12.23 11.71
C LYS A 57 -2.73 11.54 11.05
N VAL A 58 -3.79 11.34 11.82
CA VAL A 58 -5.06 10.78 11.35
C VAL A 58 -6.08 11.91 11.28
N PHE A 59 -6.45 12.28 10.06
CA PHE A 59 -7.34 13.42 9.79
C PHE A 59 -8.81 13.10 10.04
N SER A 60 -9.61 14.15 10.03
CA SER A 60 -11.00 14.11 10.42
C SER A 60 -11.79 13.07 9.65
N TYR A 61 -12.60 12.31 10.38
CA TYR A 61 -13.48 11.27 9.86
C TYR A 61 -12.78 10.13 9.11
N ALA A 62 -11.45 9.98 9.24
CA ALA A 62 -10.78 8.74 8.88
C ALA A 62 -11.19 7.63 9.88
N ILE A 63 -11.41 6.42 9.36
CA ILE A 63 -11.84 5.25 10.13
C ILE A 63 -10.80 4.15 9.94
N VAL A 64 -10.15 3.76 11.03
CA VAL A 64 -9.03 2.81 11.02
C VAL A 64 -9.35 1.62 11.93
N GLY A 65 -9.36 0.42 11.37
CA GLY A 65 -9.55 -0.85 12.08
C GLY A 65 -10.98 -1.36 12.17
N ASP A 66 -11.91 -0.81 11.38
CA ASP A 66 -13.27 -1.35 11.32
C ASP A 66 -13.29 -2.74 10.63
N ILE A 67 -14.39 -3.46 10.79
CA ILE A 67 -14.51 -4.84 10.31
C ILE A 67 -14.36 -4.94 8.79
N PRO A 68 -13.84 -6.07 8.26
CA PRO A 68 -13.74 -6.34 6.83
C PRO A 68 -15.09 -6.22 6.10
N GLN A 69 -15.08 -5.66 4.90
CA GLN A 69 -16.21 -5.74 3.96
C GLN A 69 -16.22 -7.10 3.21
N ASP A 70 -16.21 -8.19 3.97
CA ASP A 70 -16.24 -9.57 3.47
C ASP A 70 -17.49 -10.28 4.03
N ILE A 71 -18.37 -10.75 3.14
CA ILE A 71 -19.62 -11.44 3.52
C ILE A 71 -19.39 -12.72 4.34
N SER A 72 -18.18 -13.28 4.28
CA SER A 72 -17.78 -14.46 5.03
C SER A 72 -17.01 -14.13 6.31
N TYR A 73 -16.83 -12.84 6.64
CA TYR A 73 -16.21 -12.42 7.88
C TYR A 73 -16.99 -12.90 9.09
N LYS A 74 -16.25 -13.34 10.10
CA LYS A 74 -16.77 -13.67 11.41
C LYS A 74 -15.82 -13.14 12.47
N ASP A 75 -16.39 -12.66 13.57
CA ASP A 75 -15.65 -12.14 14.72
C ASP A 75 -15.14 -13.31 15.60
N GLU A 76 -14.24 -14.12 15.04
CA GLU A 76 -13.73 -15.36 15.66
C GLU A 76 -12.26 -15.25 16.08
N ILE A 77 -11.55 -14.22 15.62
CA ILE A 77 -10.10 -14.07 15.84
C ILE A 77 -9.76 -12.67 16.36
N ASN A 78 -8.59 -12.55 16.99
CA ASN A 78 -8.00 -11.25 17.21
C ASN A 78 -7.65 -10.62 15.86
N SER A 79 -8.28 -9.49 15.54
CA SER A 79 -8.06 -8.76 14.30
C SER A 79 -7.83 -7.28 14.58
N GLY A 80 -7.09 -6.63 13.69
CA GLY A 80 -6.75 -5.22 13.83
C GLY A 80 -5.97 -4.67 12.65
N VAL A 81 -5.33 -3.52 12.87
CA VAL A 81 -4.49 -2.84 11.87
C VAL A 81 -3.19 -2.43 12.53
N ILE A 82 -2.07 -2.61 11.83
CA ILE A 82 -0.75 -2.16 12.28
C ILE A 82 -0.24 -1.14 11.27
N ILE A 83 0.02 0.08 11.73
CA ILE A 83 0.56 1.18 10.94
C ILE A 83 1.88 1.63 11.54
N GLY A 84 2.89 1.77 10.69
CA GLY A 84 4.20 2.30 11.04
C GLY A 84 4.19 3.76 11.48
N LYS A 85 5.37 4.37 11.49
CA LYS A 85 5.63 5.74 11.92
C LYS A 85 5.36 6.75 10.81
N ASN A 86 5.19 8.01 11.18
CA ASN A 86 5.06 9.14 10.26
C ASN A 86 3.93 8.99 9.23
N ALA A 87 2.89 8.21 9.54
CA ALA A 87 1.79 8.00 8.62
C ALA A 87 0.90 9.25 8.57
N VAL A 88 0.48 9.64 7.38
CA VAL A 88 -0.47 10.73 7.17
C VAL A 88 -1.71 10.15 6.48
N ILE A 89 -2.78 10.03 7.25
CA ILE A 89 -4.05 9.43 6.85
C ILE A 89 -5.08 10.55 6.72
N ARG A 90 -5.44 10.89 5.49
CA ARG A 90 -6.32 12.03 5.17
C ARG A 90 -7.79 11.74 5.45
N GLU A 91 -8.60 12.76 5.23
CA GLU A 91 -10.02 12.79 5.56
C GLU A 91 -10.78 11.65 4.88
N PHE A 92 -11.71 11.03 5.60
CA PHE A 92 -12.58 9.96 5.09
C PHE A 92 -11.86 8.73 4.52
N VAL A 93 -10.58 8.53 4.84
CA VAL A 93 -9.89 7.27 4.54
C VAL A 93 -10.51 6.16 5.38
N THR A 94 -10.67 4.99 4.78
CA THR A 94 -11.10 3.77 5.48
C THR A 94 -10.04 2.68 5.38
N ILE A 95 -9.70 2.07 6.51
CA ILE A 95 -8.71 0.98 6.60
C ILE A 95 -9.35 -0.12 7.44
N ASN A 96 -9.55 -1.30 6.85
CA ASN A 96 -10.22 -2.41 7.54
C ASN A 96 -9.21 -3.33 8.20
N SER A 97 -9.61 -3.98 9.28
CA SER A 97 -8.83 -5.04 9.93
C SER A 97 -8.64 -6.25 9.00
N GLY A 98 -7.78 -7.19 9.38
CA GLY A 98 -7.64 -8.45 8.65
C GLY A 98 -8.74 -9.47 8.98
N THR A 99 -8.64 -10.64 8.37
CA THR A 99 -9.59 -11.75 8.51
C THR A 99 -8.90 -13.03 8.96
N ALA A 100 -9.67 -14.06 9.31
CA ALA A 100 -9.18 -15.40 9.55
C ALA A 100 -8.63 -16.13 8.30
N LYS A 101 -8.80 -15.53 7.10
CA LYS A 101 -8.16 -16.01 5.86
C LYS A 101 -6.71 -15.54 5.75
N GLY A 102 -6.40 -14.42 6.41
CA GLY A 102 -5.04 -13.97 6.67
C GLY A 102 -4.61 -14.34 8.09
N ASP A 103 -3.85 -13.45 8.72
CA ASP A 103 -3.44 -13.57 10.12
C ASP A 103 -4.19 -12.61 11.06
N GLY A 104 -5.29 -12.02 10.58
CA GLY A 104 -6.10 -11.05 11.31
C GLY A 104 -5.67 -9.60 11.16
N PHE A 105 -4.57 -9.29 10.48
CA PHE A 105 -4.04 -7.93 10.43
C PHE A 105 -3.79 -7.38 9.03
N THR A 106 -4.33 -6.19 8.77
CA THR A 106 -3.87 -5.30 7.70
C THR A 106 -2.64 -4.53 8.19
N ARG A 107 -1.60 -4.43 7.36
CA ARG A 107 -0.31 -3.82 7.73
C ARG A 107 0.11 -2.74 6.76
N ILE A 108 0.60 -1.63 7.30
CA ILE A 108 1.09 -0.47 6.56
C ILE A 108 2.42 -0.05 7.18
N GLY A 109 3.45 0.11 6.36
CA GLY A 109 4.79 0.53 6.78
C GLY A 109 4.89 2.00 7.21
N ASP A 110 6.13 2.47 7.31
CA ASP A 110 6.49 3.81 7.71
C ASP A 110 6.27 4.82 6.56
N ASN A 111 6.02 6.08 6.91
CA ASN A 111 5.93 7.21 5.97
C ASN A 111 4.84 7.07 4.90
N ALA A 112 3.76 6.34 5.20
CA ALA A 112 2.62 6.22 4.30
C ALA A 112 1.87 7.56 4.17
N PHE A 113 1.58 7.99 2.94
CA PHE A 113 0.72 9.14 2.67
C PHE A 113 -0.55 8.68 1.95
N ILE A 114 -1.64 8.62 2.70
CA ILE A 114 -2.93 8.09 2.23
C ILE A 114 -3.89 9.26 2.10
N MET A 115 -4.21 9.64 0.86
CA MET A 115 -5.05 10.80 0.56
C MET A 115 -6.54 10.50 0.72
N ALA A 116 -7.35 11.56 0.66
CA ALA A 116 -8.75 11.49 1.07
C ALA A 116 -9.56 10.48 0.27
N TYR A 117 -10.53 9.85 0.93
CA TYR A 117 -11.42 8.83 0.36
C TYR A 117 -10.75 7.56 -0.18
N SER A 118 -9.45 7.37 0.07
CA SER A 118 -8.80 6.09 -0.25
C SER A 118 -9.30 5.00 0.68
N HIS A 119 -9.33 3.78 0.16
CA HIS A 119 -9.77 2.59 0.88
C HIS A 119 -8.69 1.52 0.85
N ILE A 120 -8.41 0.95 2.02
CA ILE A 120 -7.53 -0.21 2.19
C ILE A 120 -8.37 -1.32 2.81
N ALA A 121 -8.68 -2.34 2.01
CA ALA A 121 -9.44 -3.50 2.48
C ALA A 121 -8.60 -4.40 3.40
N HIS A 122 -9.24 -5.47 3.85
CA HIS A 122 -8.68 -6.45 4.77
C HIS A 122 -7.42 -7.16 4.24
N ASP A 123 -6.54 -7.52 5.17
CA ASP A 123 -5.36 -8.36 4.94
C ASP A 123 -4.36 -7.77 3.92
N CYS A 124 -4.41 -6.45 3.67
CA CYS A 124 -3.44 -5.80 2.81
C CYS A 124 -2.08 -5.68 3.52
N LEU A 125 -1.00 -5.75 2.73
CA LEU A 125 0.38 -5.57 3.19
C LEU A 125 1.04 -4.46 2.38
N LEU A 126 1.18 -3.28 2.98
CA LEU A 126 1.75 -2.10 2.32
C LEU A 126 3.10 -1.77 2.95
N GLY A 127 4.11 -1.62 2.11
CA GLY A 127 5.47 -1.27 2.53
C GLY A 127 5.63 0.20 2.95
N ASP A 128 6.87 0.64 3.00
CA ASP A 128 7.23 1.99 3.43
C ASP A 128 7.11 3.01 2.30
N ASN A 129 6.93 4.29 2.65
CA ASN A 129 6.94 5.42 1.71
C ASN A 129 5.88 5.31 0.58
N ILE A 130 4.79 4.59 0.83
CA ILE A 130 3.71 4.43 -0.15
C ILE A 130 2.84 5.68 -0.21
N ILE A 131 2.32 5.97 -1.41
CA ILE A 131 1.39 7.06 -1.65
C ILE A 131 0.13 6.50 -2.29
N LEU A 132 -1.01 6.72 -1.65
CA LEU A 132 -2.33 6.46 -2.22
C LEU A 132 -3.00 7.80 -2.49
N ALA A 133 -3.11 8.20 -3.76
CA ALA A 133 -3.81 9.42 -4.13
C ALA A 133 -5.33 9.28 -3.93
N ASN A 134 -6.06 10.40 -4.00
CA ASN A 134 -7.48 10.45 -3.65
C ASN A 134 -8.28 9.32 -4.30
N ASN A 135 -9.13 8.64 -3.52
CA ASN A 135 -9.99 7.55 -4.00
C ASN A 135 -9.22 6.37 -4.63
N ALA A 136 -7.96 6.15 -4.26
CA ALA A 136 -7.31 4.87 -4.55
C ALA A 136 -7.95 3.78 -3.69
N THR A 137 -8.32 2.65 -4.30
CA THR A 137 -9.12 1.61 -3.64
C THR A 137 -8.40 0.28 -3.77
N LEU A 138 -7.92 -0.26 -2.64
CA LEU A 138 -7.27 -1.56 -2.58
C LEU A 138 -8.28 -2.59 -2.08
N ALA A 139 -8.54 -3.63 -2.87
CA ALA A 139 -9.32 -4.79 -2.43
C ALA A 139 -8.50 -5.71 -1.51
N GLY A 140 -9.13 -6.76 -0.98
CA GLY A 140 -8.52 -7.62 0.04
C GLY A 140 -7.22 -8.30 -0.42
N HIS A 141 -6.28 -8.49 0.51
CA HIS A 141 -5.00 -9.17 0.25
C HIS A 141 -4.10 -8.50 -0.82
N VAL A 142 -4.24 -7.20 -1.04
CA VAL A 142 -3.31 -6.47 -1.92
C VAL A 142 -1.97 -6.27 -1.21
N GLU A 143 -0.88 -6.48 -1.96
CA GLU A 143 0.48 -6.21 -1.49
C GLU A 143 1.09 -5.05 -2.30
N LEU A 144 1.58 -4.01 -1.63
CA LEU A 144 2.33 -2.92 -2.26
C LEU A 144 3.75 -2.87 -1.68
N GLY A 145 4.77 -2.94 -2.54
CA GLY A 145 6.15 -2.73 -2.14
C GLY A 145 6.47 -1.27 -1.84
N ASP A 146 7.62 -1.03 -1.22
CA ASP A 146 8.02 0.31 -0.78
C ASP A 146 8.03 1.32 -1.93
N TYR A 147 7.79 2.60 -1.62
CA TYR A 147 7.80 3.71 -2.59
C TYR A 147 6.81 3.58 -3.75
N THR A 148 5.83 2.69 -3.63
CA THR A 148 4.75 2.54 -4.62
C THR A 148 3.81 3.74 -4.55
N VAL A 149 3.43 4.25 -5.72
CA VAL A 149 2.44 5.32 -5.87
C VAL A 149 1.24 4.79 -6.63
N VAL A 150 0.06 4.91 -6.04
CA VAL A 150 -1.22 4.61 -6.68
C VAL A 150 -1.95 5.93 -6.97
N GLY A 151 -2.16 6.22 -8.25
CA GLY A 151 -2.86 7.39 -8.72
C GLY A 151 -4.33 7.43 -8.29
N GLY A 152 -4.94 8.60 -8.36
CA GLY A 152 -6.29 8.79 -7.84
C GLY A 152 -7.33 8.04 -8.66
N LEU A 153 -8.44 7.66 -8.02
CA LEU A 153 -9.54 6.89 -8.64
C LEU A 153 -9.10 5.55 -9.23
N THR A 154 -8.03 4.95 -8.69
CA THR A 154 -7.48 3.69 -9.19
C THR A 154 -7.84 2.52 -8.27
N PRO A 155 -8.74 1.61 -8.69
CA PRO A 155 -8.93 0.34 -8.01
C PRO A 155 -7.83 -0.69 -8.31
N ILE A 156 -7.43 -1.43 -7.28
CA ILE A 156 -6.55 -2.60 -7.36
C ILE A 156 -7.31 -3.82 -6.85
N HIS A 157 -7.43 -4.83 -7.70
CA HIS A 157 -8.18 -6.05 -7.42
C HIS A 157 -7.51 -6.92 -6.34
N GLN A 158 -8.30 -7.75 -5.65
CA GLN A 158 -7.81 -8.61 -4.58
C GLN A 158 -6.66 -9.53 -5.03
N PHE A 159 -5.73 -9.80 -4.11
CA PHE A 159 -4.51 -10.60 -4.29
C PHE A 159 -3.48 -10.05 -5.30
N VAL A 160 -3.66 -8.83 -5.81
CA VAL A 160 -2.67 -8.20 -6.69
C VAL A 160 -1.45 -7.76 -5.88
N LYS A 161 -0.26 -8.05 -6.42
CA LYS A 161 1.02 -7.57 -5.93
C LYS A 161 1.54 -6.44 -6.81
N VAL A 162 1.99 -5.35 -6.19
CA VAL A 162 2.67 -4.25 -6.89
C VAL A 162 4.07 -4.13 -6.30
N GLY A 163 5.08 -4.31 -7.13
CA GLY A 163 6.47 -4.26 -6.73
C GLY A 163 6.92 -2.87 -6.26
N GLU A 164 8.07 -2.84 -5.60
CA GLU A 164 8.71 -1.62 -5.09
C GLU A 164 8.86 -0.55 -6.18
N GLY A 165 8.65 0.72 -5.84
CA GLY A 165 8.91 1.87 -6.70
C GLY A 165 8.01 1.97 -7.94
N CYS A 166 6.90 1.23 -7.97
CA CYS A 166 5.95 1.30 -9.07
C CYS A 166 5.13 2.59 -9.05
N MET A 167 4.63 2.96 -10.22
CA MET A 167 3.62 4.01 -10.39
C MET A 167 2.41 3.41 -11.11
N ILE A 168 1.24 3.44 -10.48
CA ILE A 168 -0.03 3.15 -11.15
C ILE A 168 -0.68 4.48 -11.47
N ALA A 169 -0.89 4.78 -12.75
CA ALA A 169 -1.51 6.03 -13.16
C ALA A 169 -2.94 6.17 -12.61
N GLY A 170 -3.42 7.42 -12.48
CA GLY A 170 -4.79 7.68 -12.07
C GLY A 170 -5.83 7.12 -13.05
N ALA A 171 -7.04 6.90 -12.55
CA ALA A 171 -8.16 6.34 -13.30
C ALA A 171 -7.83 5.03 -14.05
N SER A 172 -6.96 4.21 -13.45
CA SER A 172 -6.62 2.87 -13.98
C SER A 172 -7.38 1.79 -13.22
N ALA A 173 -7.55 0.59 -13.76
CA ALA A 173 -7.99 -0.57 -12.97
C ALA A 173 -7.01 -1.73 -13.12
N LEU A 174 -6.42 -2.14 -11.99
CA LEU A 174 -5.34 -3.12 -11.96
C LEU A 174 -5.86 -4.47 -11.46
N SER A 175 -5.71 -5.51 -12.29
CA SER A 175 -6.18 -6.87 -11.97
C SER A 175 -5.07 -7.93 -11.91
N GLN A 176 -3.82 -7.53 -12.17
CA GLN A 176 -2.64 -8.37 -12.33
C GLN A 176 -1.42 -7.70 -11.68
N ASP A 177 -0.37 -8.48 -11.43
CA ASP A 177 0.79 -8.04 -10.65
C ASP A 177 1.70 -7.10 -11.45
N VAL A 178 2.30 -6.10 -10.81
CA VAL A 178 3.17 -5.10 -11.47
C VAL A 178 4.60 -5.26 -10.99
N VAL A 179 5.50 -5.54 -11.93
CA VAL A 179 6.94 -5.76 -11.68
C VAL A 179 7.56 -4.51 -11.06
N PRO A 180 8.49 -4.63 -10.08
CA PRO A 180 9.17 -3.50 -9.48
C PRO A 180 9.66 -2.45 -10.48
N PHE A 181 9.60 -1.19 -10.06
CA PHE A 181 10.04 -0.01 -10.79
C PHE A 181 9.25 0.30 -12.07
N CYS A 182 8.15 -0.39 -12.34
CA CYS A 182 7.36 -0.19 -13.54
C CYS A 182 6.28 0.89 -13.37
N LEU A 183 5.87 1.47 -14.50
CA LEU A 183 4.69 2.31 -14.62
C LEU A 183 3.61 1.51 -15.34
N ALA A 184 2.42 1.44 -14.74
CA ALA A 184 1.23 0.83 -15.33
C ALA A 184 0.08 1.84 -15.44
N GLU A 185 -0.71 1.74 -16.50
CA GLU A 185 -1.85 2.64 -16.73
C GLU A 185 -2.96 1.99 -17.55
N GLY A 186 -4.18 2.55 -17.44
CA GLY A 186 -5.34 2.26 -18.28
C GLY A 186 -6.48 1.59 -17.52
N ASN A 187 -7.70 1.66 -18.06
CA ASN A 187 -8.88 1.02 -17.46
C ASN A 187 -8.65 -0.48 -17.27
N ARG A 188 -8.07 -1.17 -18.26
CA ARG A 188 -7.40 -2.45 -18.04
C ARG A 188 -5.90 -2.20 -17.97
N ALA A 189 -5.40 -1.95 -16.76
CA ALA A 189 -4.05 -1.44 -16.58
C ALA A 189 -3.01 -2.43 -17.10
N SER A 190 -2.01 -1.91 -17.81
CA SER A 190 -0.86 -2.68 -18.31
C SER A 190 0.42 -1.91 -18.11
N ILE A 191 1.53 -2.63 -17.91
CA ILE A 191 2.87 -2.06 -17.83
C ILE A 191 3.20 -1.36 -19.16
N ARG A 192 3.61 -0.09 -19.08
CA ARG A 192 3.98 0.76 -20.22
C ARG A 192 5.48 0.97 -20.32
N SER A 193 6.10 1.25 -19.18
CA SER A 193 7.49 1.66 -19.10
C SER A 193 8.03 1.43 -17.69
N LEU A 194 9.27 1.84 -17.47
CA LEU A 194 9.76 2.12 -16.12
C LEU A 194 9.13 3.40 -15.57
N ASN A 195 8.99 3.47 -14.25
CA ASN A 195 8.75 4.68 -13.49
C ASN A 195 10.06 5.48 -13.36
N LEU A 196 10.55 6.03 -14.48
CA LEU A 196 11.82 6.75 -14.52
C LEU A 196 11.87 7.94 -13.56
N VAL A 197 10.73 8.58 -13.28
CA VAL A 197 10.64 9.68 -12.31
C VAL A 197 10.96 9.18 -10.90
N GLY A 198 10.34 8.08 -10.47
CA GLY A 198 10.61 7.47 -9.17
C GLY A 198 12.04 6.94 -9.06
N ILE A 199 12.52 6.23 -10.08
CA ILE A 199 13.87 5.65 -10.11
C ILE A 199 14.93 6.76 -9.99
N ARG A 200 14.84 7.84 -10.79
CA ARG A 200 15.83 8.93 -10.79
C ARG A 200 15.88 9.75 -9.49
N ARG A 201 14.86 9.63 -8.64
CA ARG A 201 14.87 10.27 -7.30
C ARG A 201 15.62 9.45 -6.25
N ARG A 202 15.83 8.16 -6.49
CA ARG A 202 16.41 7.22 -5.52
C ARG A 202 17.73 6.62 -5.95
N PHE A 203 18.02 6.59 -7.25
CA PHE A 203 19.16 5.90 -7.81
C PHE A 203 19.98 6.81 -8.71
N ASP A 204 21.28 6.52 -8.79
CA ASP A 204 22.18 7.21 -9.69
C ASP A 204 21.95 6.82 -11.16
N LYS A 205 22.71 7.47 -12.06
CA LYS A 205 22.58 7.26 -13.50
C LYS A 205 22.95 5.83 -13.91
N GLU A 206 23.94 5.22 -13.27
CA GLU A 206 24.43 3.89 -13.62
C GLU A 206 23.35 2.83 -13.34
N GLU A 207 22.71 2.91 -12.18
CA GLU A 207 21.62 2.00 -11.81
C GLU A 207 20.36 2.24 -12.66
N VAL A 208 20.05 3.50 -13.00
CA VAL A 208 18.97 3.82 -13.95
C VAL A 208 19.22 3.15 -15.31
N ASP A 209 20.46 3.15 -15.80
CA ASP A 209 20.83 2.53 -17.06
C ASP A 209 20.76 0.99 -16.99
N VAL A 210 21.17 0.40 -15.85
CA VAL A 210 21.02 -1.05 -15.58
C VAL A 210 19.55 -1.47 -15.61
N LEU A 211 18.69 -0.78 -14.87
CA LEU A 211 17.25 -1.06 -14.84
C LEU A 211 16.60 -0.87 -16.22
N SER A 212 17.02 0.14 -16.97
CA SER A 212 16.53 0.40 -18.33
C SER A 212 16.88 -0.73 -19.30
N LYS A 213 18.10 -1.28 -19.21
CA LYS A 213 18.51 -2.45 -20.00
C LYS A 213 17.75 -3.71 -19.58
N ALA A 214 17.59 -3.93 -18.27
CA ALA A 214 16.84 -5.06 -17.74
C ALA A 214 15.37 -5.04 -18.19
N PHE A 215 14.69 -3.90 -18.09
CA PHE A 215 13.30 -3.75 -18.55
C PHE A 215 13.15 -4.12 -20.04
N LYS A 216 14.02 -3.59 -20.90
CA LYS A 216 14.01 -3.93 -22.33
C LYS A 216 14.23 -5.43 -22.58
N PHE A 217 15.12 -6.06 -21.82
CA PHE A 217 15.39 -7.49 -21.95
C PHE A 217 14.21 -8.35 -21.47
N LEU A 218 13.61 -8.00 -20.33
CA LEU A 218 12.49 -8.75 -19.76
C LEU A 218 11.26 -8.72 -20.68
N PHE A 219 10.89 -7.54 -21.17
CA PHE A 219 9.65 -7.31 -21.93
C PHE A 219 9.83 -7.36 -23.45
N ARG A 220 10.97 -7.86 -23.96
CA ARG A 220 11.12 -8.16 -25.39
C ARG A 220 10.19 -9.29 -25.84
N GLN A 221 10.08 -9.49 -27.15
CA GLN A 221 9.32 -10.63 -27.69
C GLN A 221 9.79 -11.97 -27.10
N GLY A 222 8.84 -12.86 -26.82
CA GLY A 222 9.10 -14.17 -26.21
C GLY A 222 8.34 -14.37 -24.91
N ASN A 223 8.71 -15.43 -24.18
CA ASN A 223 8.14 -15.74 -22.88
C ASN A 223 8.81 -14.89 -21.78
N LEU A 224 7.99 -14.19 -20.99
CA LEU A 224 8.47 -13.30 -19.93
C LEU A 224 9.23 -14.05 -18.81
N LYS A 225 8.80 -15.27 -18.44
CA LYS A 225 9.47 -16.07 -17.42
C LYS A 225 10.82 -16.60 -17.91
N ASP A 226 10.90 -17.01 -19.18
CA ASP A 226 12.18 -17.45 -19.77
C ASP A 226 13.19 -16.30 -19.85
N ASN A 227 12.74 -15.10 -20.22
CA ASN A 227 13.56 -13.89 -20.16
C ASN A 227 14.01 -13.59 -18.72
N ALA A 228 13.14 -13.74 -17.73
CA ALA A 228 13.49 -13.50 -16.32
C ALA A 228 14.54 -14.51 -15.82
N LEU A 229 14.41 -15.80 -16.13
CA LEU A 229 15.40 -16.83 -15.78
C LEU A 229 16.76 -16.53 -16.40
N SER A 230 16.79 -16.24 -17.71
CA SER A 230 18.04 -15.92 -18.41
C SER A 230 18.71 -14.66 -17.86
N LEU A 231 17.94 -13.63 -17.52
CA LEU A 231 18.52 -12.41 -16.93
C LEU A 231 19.02 -12.64 -15.51
N LEU A 232 18.32 -13.45 -14.73
CA LEU A 232 18.67 -13.76 -13.34
C LEU A 232 20.03 -14.47 -13.22
N GLU A 233 20.36 -15.35 -14.16
CA GLU A 233 21.65 -16.07 -14.21
C GLU A 233 22.86 -15.14 -14.48
N ASN A 234 22.63 -14.01 -15.14
CA ASN A 234 23.71 -13.15 -15.67
C ASN A 234 23.83 -11.81 -14.95
N THR A 235 22.88 -11.45 -14.08
CA THR A 235 22.86 -10.15 -13.41
C THR A 235 23.55 -10.16 -12.04
N SER A 236 24.35 -9.15 -11.75
CA SER A 236 24.85 -8.85 -10.41
C SER A 236 24.01 -7.81 -9.66
N SER A 237 23.08 -7.12 -10.33
CA SER A 237 22.24 -6.09 -9.71
C SER A 237 21.10 -6.70 -8.89
N GLU A 238 21.04 -6.38 -7.60
CA GLU A 238 19.98 -6.82 -6.70
C GLU A 238 18.59 -6.33 -7.12
N ASN A 239 18.48 -5.11 -7.67
CA ASN A 239 17.20 -4.61 -8.16
C ASN A 239 16.71 -5.38 -9.39
N VAL A 240 17.62 -5.80 -10.27
CA VAL A 240 17.27 -6.66 -11.41
C VAL A 240 16.86 -8.05 -10.93
N LYS A 241 17.54 -8.62 -9.92
CA LYS A 241 17.13 -9.89 -9.29
C LYS A 241 15.72 -9.79 -8.71
N LYS A 242 15.40 -8.68 -8.02
CA LYS A 242 14.03 -8.41 -7.52
C LYS A 242 13.00 -8.42 -8.66
N MET A 243 13.28 -7.76 -9.78
CA MET A 243 12.38 -7.79 -10.95
C MET A 243 12.16 -9.21 -11.49
N CYS A 244 13.25 -9.98 -11.64
CA CYS A 244 13.16 -11.36 -12.14
C CYS A 244 12.37 -12.27 -11.20
N ASN A 245 12.70 -12.28 -9.90
CA ASN A 245 12.02 -13.13 -8.92
C ASN A 245 10.52 -12.82 -8.85
N PHE A 246 10.16 -11.53 -8.87
CA PHE A 246 8.76 -11.11 -8.92
C PHE A 246 7.99 -11.71 -10.11
N ILE A 247 8.61 -11.71 -11.30
CA ILE A 247 8.03 -12.29 -12.52
C ILE A 247 7.87 -13.82 -12.38
N LEU A 248 8.81 -14.49 -11.73
CA LEU A 248 8.78 -15.95 -11.59
C LEU A 248 7.70 -16.40 -10.60
N GLU A 249 7.53 -15.64 -9.52
CA GLU A 249 6.63 -15.93 -8.39
C GLU A 249 5.19 -15.44 -8.57
N THR A 250 4.91 -14.61 -9.57
CA THR A 250 3.57 -14.06 -9.83
C THR A 250 2.49 -15.15 -9.91
N LYS A 251 1.36 -14.91 -9.22
CA LYS A 251 0.17 -15.79 -9.22
C LYS A 251 -0.95 -15.23 -10.09
N ARG A 252 -1.05 -13.90 -10.21
CA ARG A 252 -2.07 -13.23 -11.05
C ARG A 252 -1.58 -12.91 -12.46
N GLY A 253 -0.32 -13.24 -12.75
CA GLY A 253 0.35 -12.89 -14.00
C GLY A 253 0.72 -11.41 -14.06
N ILE A 254 1.47 -11.05 -15.10
CA ILE A 254 1.94 -9.68 -15.36
C ILE A 254 1.15 -9.07 -16.53
N PRO A 255 0.57 -7.85 -16.40
CA PRO A 255 -0.21 -7.25 -17.47
C PRO A 255 0.72 -6.56 -18.47
N ILE A 256 0.97 -7.21 -19.60
CA ILE A 256 1.84 -6.70 -20.66
C ILE A 256 0.98 -5.99 -21.71
N TYR A 257 1.36 -4.78 -22.11
CA TYR A 257 0.75 -4.14 -23.27
C TYR A 257 1.17 -4.88 -24.56
N LYS A 258 0.22 -5.53 -25.21
CA LYS A 258 0.40 -6.03 -26.58
C LYS A 258 -0.15 -4.97 -27.51
N GLU A 259 0.71 -4.27 -28.26
CA GLU A 259 0.23 -3.54 -29.42
C GLU A 259 -0.51 -4.54 -30.32
N LYS A 260 -1.78 -4.25 -30.61
CA LYS A 260 -2.45 -4.95 -31.69
C LYS A 260 -1.66 -4.63 -32.95
N SER A 261 -0.96 -5.64 -33.49
CA SER A 261 -0.52 -5.63 -34.88
C SER A 261 -1.76 -5.30 -35.72
N HIS A 262 -1.81 -4.09 -36.26
CA HIS A 262 -2.80 -3.74 -37.27
C HIS A 262 -2.41 -4.55 -38.49
N GLY A 263 -3.07 -5.70 -38.65
CA GLY A 263 -3.06 -6.48 -39.87
C GLY A 263 -3.95 -5.84 -40.93
#